data_AF-A0A9W7HPB1-F1
#
_entry.id   AF-A0A9W7HPB1-F1
#
_cell.length_a   1.000
_cell.length_b   1.000
_cell.length_c   1.000
_cell.angle_alpha   90.00
_cell.angle_beta   90.00
_cell.angle_gamma   90.00
#
_symmetry.space_group_name_H-M   'P 1'
#
loop_
_entity.id
_entity.type
_entity.pdbx_description
1 polymer ?
#
loop_
_entity_poly.entity_id
_entity_poly.type
_entity_poly.pdbx_seq_one_letter_code
_entity_poly.pdbx_strand_id
1 'polypeptide(L)'
;MFQAIQPEEPIDEDIKTFFTSLESELSSSDTVFSKKEAKESPAKVDETLNMTPLNFYDSGRFSSLEKAFKILAGYDCSSTSLTIEQKNELLAMEESLKELADRAAKAVEDKSRLTKKKSMKLKITRKLDSNLIRYKEVESEMKHVEQKLATLLAERKGIFISSKEIKVELEALENEWDEYEANAKAAEEEERSVEAEWGKMKDFISSIKGRM
;
A
#
# COMPACT_ATOMS: atom_id res chain seq x y z
N MET A 1 78.58 29.14 21.86
CA MET A 1 77.20 29.46 21.48
C MET A 1 76.30 28.77 22.48
N PHE A 2 75.70 29.54 23.40
CA PHE A 2 74.48 29.29 24.18
C PHE A 2 74.46 30.39 25.24
N GLN A 3 73.79 31.50 24.93
CA GLN A 3 73.50 32.55 25.90
C GLN A 3 72.20 32.13 26.59
N ALA A 4 72.31 31.74 27.86
CA ALA A 4 71.16 31.48 28.70
C ALA A 4 70.41 32.79 28.92
N ILE A 5 69.17 32.86 28.45
CA ILE A 5 68.25 33.96 28.72
C ILE A 5 67.85 33.83 30.19
N GLN A 6 68.31 34.75 31.03
CA GLN A 6 67.82 34.91 32.39
C GLN A 6 66.32 35.27 32.33
N PRO A 7 65.45 34.65 33.15
CA PRO A 7 64.06 35.06 33.22
C PRO A 7 63.99 36.47 33.81
N GLU A 8 63.45 37.40 33.03
CA GLU A 8 63.21 38.78 33.46
C GLU A 8 62.15 38.74 34.57
N GLU A 9 62.51 39.16 35.79
CA GLU A 9 61.56 39.25 36.90
C GLU A 9 60.45 40.22 36.50
N PRO A 10 59.17 39.83 36.61
CA PRO A 10 58.07 40.67 36.19
C PRO A 10 58.12 41.98 36.97
N ILE A 11 58.14 43.09 36.24
CA ILE A 11 58.21 44.43 36.81
C ILE A 11 56.91 44.65 37.59
N ASP A 12 56.96 45.34 38.74
CA ASP A 12 55.81 45.59 39.64
C ASP A 12 54.55 46.10 38.91
N GLU A 13 54.75 46.79 37.79
CA GLU A 13 53.70 47.34 36.92
C GLU A 13 52.99 46.26 36.09
N ASP A 14 53.69 45.22 35.64
CA ASP A 14 53.10 44.06 34.94
C ASP A 14 52.25 43.23 35.90
N ILE A 15 52.74 43.04 37.13
CA ILE A 15 51.98 42.36 38.20
C ILE A 15 50.70 43.15 38.50
N LYS A 16 50.81 44.47 38.67
CA LYS A 16 49.64 45.34 38.86
C LYS A 16 48.66 45.26 37.70
N THR A 17 49.15 45.26 36.47
CA THR A 17 48.31 45.21 35.28
C THR A 17 47.60 43.87 35.16
N PHE A 18 48.28 42.77 35.49
CA PHE A 18 47.68 41.43 35.57
C PHE A 18 46.56 41.40 36.61
N PHE A 19 46.80 41.87 37.84
CA PHE A 19 45.76 41.90 38.87
C PHE A 19 44.61 42.85 38.53
N THR A 20 44.90 44.01 37.94
CA THR A 20 43.86 44.97 37.52
C THR A 20 43.01 44.41 36.36
N SER A 21 43.64 43.70 35.42
CA SER A 21 42.93 43.01 34.34
C SER A 21 42.12 41.85 34.88
N LEU A 22 42.67 41.07 35.83
CA LEU A 22 41.97 39.99 36.51
C LEU A 22 40.79 40.52 37.32
N GLU A 23 40.94 41.63 38.05
CA GLU A 23 39.85 42.29 38.79
C GLU A 23 38.77 42.84 37.84
N SER A 24 39.16 43.43 36.72
CA SER A 24 38.22 43.89 35.68
C SER A 24 37.48 42.73 35.02
N GLU A 25 38.16 41.62 34.79
CA GLU A 25 37.59 40.41 34.18
C GLU A 25 36.70 39.65 35.17
N LEU A 26 37.09 39.56 36.45
CA LEU A 26 36.25 39.05 37.54
C LEU A 26 35.02 39.96 37.78
N SER A 27 35.22 41.28 37.75
CA SER A 27 34.13 42.24 37.95
C SER A 27 33.17 42.35 36.77
N SER A 28 33.61 41.96 35.55
CA SER A 28 32.75 41.90 34.36
C SER A 28 32.09 40.53 34.16
N SER A 29 32.66 39.47 34.73
CA SER A 29 32.08 38.12 34.75
C SER A 29 31.14 37.86 35.94
N ASP A 30 31.07 38.79 36.90
CA ASP A 30 30.05 38.86 37.95
C ASP A 30 28.66 39.15 37.34
N THR A 31 28.05 38.15 36.71
CA THR A 31 26.60 38.06 36.68
C THR A 31 26.14 37.84 38.12
N VAL A 32 25.92 38.94 38.84
CA VAL A 32 25.44 38.91 40.23
C VAL A 32 24.00 38.41 40.22
N PHE A 33 23.83 37.09 40.34
CA PHE A 33 22.52 36.49 40.49
C PHE A 33 21.91 36.88 41.83
N SER A 34 20.63 37.25 41.81
CA SER A 34 19.96 37.64 43.04
C SER A 34 19.78 36.44 43.97
N LYS A 35 19.85 36.66 45.29
CA LYS A 35 19.54 35.64 46.31
C LYS A 35 18.15 35.02 46.12
N LYS A 36 17.23 35.76 45.52
CA LYS A 36 15.89 35.28 45.17
C LYS A 36 15.92 34.30 44.00
N GLU A 37 16.61 34.65 42.91
CA GLU A 37 16.78 33.75 41.76
C GLU A 37 17.46 32.43 42.17
N ALA A 38 18.52 32.51 42.98
CA ALA A 38 19.22 31.31 43.49
C ALA A 38 18.31 30.39 44.33
N LYS A 39 17.39 30.95 45.12
CA LYS A 39 16.42 30.16 45.90
C LYS A 39 15.33 29.52 45.04
N GLU A 40 15.01 30.10 43.89
CA GLU A 40 13.95 29.59 42.98
C GLU A 40 14.48 28.59 41.95
N SER A 41 15.77 28.64 41.61
CA SER A 41 16.38 27.76 40.60
C SER A 41 16.23 26.25 40.88
N PRO A 42 16.37 25.73 42.13
CA PRO A 42 16.15 24.31 42.40
C PRO A 42 14.73 23.86 42.05
N ALA A 43 13.72 24.67 42.39
CA ALA A 43 12.32 24.36 42.10
C ALA A 43 12.06 24.37 40.59
N LYS A 44 12.71 25.26 39.83
CA LYS A 44 12.61 25.30 38.37
C LYS A 44 13.25 24.07 37.72
N VAL A 45 14.40 23.61 38.23
CA VAL A 45 15.03 22.36 37.78
C VAL A 45 14.11 21.18 38.07
N ASP A 46 13.60 21.06 39.29
CA ASP A 46 12.72 19.97 39.70
C ASP A 46 11.40 19.93 38.90
N GLU A 47 10.74 21.08 38.71
CA GLU A 47 9.54 21.21 37.86
C GLU A 47 9.80 20.71 36.43
N THR A 48 10.98 21.00 35.90
CA THR A 48 11.35 20.64 34.53
C THR A 48 11.72 19.17 34.40
N LEU A 49 12.43 18.60 35.38
CA LEU A 49 12.79 17.17 35.43
C LEU A 49 11.57 16.27 35.68
N ASN A 50 10.53 16.79 36.32
CA ASN A 50 9.26 16.08 36.50
C ASN A 50 8.42 15.99 35.21
N MET A 51 8.84 16.65 34.12
CA MET A 51 8.22 16.49 32.81
C MET A 51 8.74 15.25 32.09
N THR A 52 7.93 14.71 31.16
CA THR A 52 8.47 13.73 30.22
C THR A 52 9.46 14.41 29.28
N PRO A 53 10.51 13.71 28.78
CA PRO A 53 11.49 14.30 27.87
C PRO A 53 10.86 14.96 26.62
N LEU A 54 9.75 14.40 26.13
CA LEU A 54 8.99 14.95 25.00
C LEU A 54 8.27 16.26 25.38
N ASN A 55 7.58 16.29 26.53
CA ASN A 55 6.90 17.49 26.98
C ASN A 55 7.90 18.61 27.30
N PHE A 56 9.08 18.27 27.82
CA PHE A 56 10.16 19.22 28.03
C PHE A 56 10.62 19.83 26.70
N TYR A 57 10.84 19.01 25.67
CA TYR A 57 11.18 19.48 24.33
C TYR A 57 10.15 20.47 23.80
N ASP A 58 8.86 20.10 23.84
CA ASP A 58 7.76 20.90 23.31
C ASP A 58 7.51 22.18 24.12
N SER A 59 7.91 22.21 25.39
CA SER A 59 7.69 23.36 26.28
C SER A 59 8.57 24.57 25.94
N GLY A 60 9.66 24.40 25.17
CA GLY A 60 10.62 25.47 24.88
C GLY A 60 11.35 26.03 26.12
N ARG A 61 11.24 25.37 27.28
CA ARG A 61 11.80 25.82 28.57
C ARG A 61 13.30 25.59 28.70
N PHE A 62 13.98 25.15 27.64
CA PHE A 62 15.42 24.87 27.65
C PHE A 62 16.23 26.08 28.15
N SER A 63 15.94 27.28 27.63
CA SER A 63 16.62 28.52 28.07
C SER A 63 16.39 28.87 29.54
N SER A 64 15.22 28.50 30.08
CA SER A 64 14.90 28.71 31.51
C SER A 64 15.63 27.71 32.40
N LEU A 65 15.79 26.47 31.93
CA LEU A 65 16.53 25.42 32.63
C LEU A 65 18.05 25.69 32.60
N GLU A 66 18.58 26.06 31.43
CA GLU A 66 19.96 26.53 31.24
C GLU A 66 20.28 27.69 32.19
N LYS A 67 19.38 28.69 32.28
CA LYS A 67 19.54 29.79 33.23
C LYS A 67 19.55 29.30 34.69
N ALA A 68 18.66 28.35 35.05
CA ALA A 68 18.61 27.80 36.40
C ALA A 68 19.89 27.02 36.76
N PHE A 69 20.43 26.23 35.83
CA PHE A 69 21.69 25.51 36.01
C PHE A 69 22.89 26.46 36.15
N LYS A 70 22.99 27.50 35.31
CA LYS A 70 24.03 28.54 35.44
C LYS A 70 23.96 29.29 36.76
N ILE A 71 22.75 29.63 37.23
CA ILE A 71 22.56 30.24 38.56
C ILE A 71 23.05 29.32 39.67
N LEU A 72 22.71 28.02 39.62
CA LEU A 72 23.12 27.05 40.63
C LEU A 72 24.64 26.81 40.64
N ALA A 73 25.27 26.79 39.47
CA ALA A 73 26.71 26.63 39.35
C ALA A 73 27.50 27.88 39.79
N GLY A 74 26.98 29.09 39.51
CA GLY A 74 27.66 30.36 39.78
C GLY A 74 27.42 30.98 41.17
N TYR A 75 26.43 30.51 41.94
CA TYR A 75 26.04 31.17 43.20
C TYR A 75 26.79 30.61 44.43
N ASP A 76 27.80 31.36 44.91
CA ASP A 76 28.59 31.02 46.10
C ASP A 76 28.18 31.86 47.32
N CYS A 77 27.17 31.41 48.08
CA CYS A 77 26.78 32.05 49.35
C CYS A 77 26.75 31.03 50.52
N SER A 78 27.92 30.86 51.14
CA SER A 78 28.25 30.55 52.55
C SER A 78 27.44 29.57 53.43
N SER A 79 26.43 28.81 52.99
CA SER A 79 25.79 27.83 53.91
C SER A 79 25.54 26.43 53.36
N THR A 80 25.49 26.25 52.04
CA THR A 80 25.43 24.95 51.34
C THR A 80 25.89 25.14 49.88
N SER A 81 27.15 25.48 49.67
CA SER A 81 27.72 25.64 48.32
C SER A 81 27.95 24.28 47.67
N LEU A 82 27.50 24.10 46.43
CA LEU A 82 27.83 22.92 45.63
C LEU A 82 29.35 22.79 45.48
N THR A 83 29.88 21.57 45.58
CA THR A 83 31.29 21.31 45.29
C THR A 83 31.59 21.58 43.81
N ILE A 84 32.86 21.80 43.48
CA ILE A 84 33.30 22.02 42.08
C ILE A 84 32.87 20.84 41.19
N GLU A 85 32.95 19.61 41.70
CA GLU A 85 32.49 18.41 41.00
C GLU A 85 30.98 18.45 40.73
N GLN A 86 30.17 18.83 41.73
CA GLN A 86 28.73 18.95 41.56
C GLN A 86 28.35 20.04 40.55
N LYS A 87 29.09 21.15 40.51
CA LYS A 87 28.89 22.22 39.52
C LYS A 87 29.19 21.73 38.09
N ASN A 88 30.27 20.97 37.91
CA ASN A 88 30.62 20.36 36.62
C ASN A 88 29.59 19.33 36.17
N GLU A 89 29.07 18.51 37.10
CA GLU A 89 28.03 17.52 36.82
C GLU A 89 26.70 18.17 36.39
N LEU A 90 26.38 19.33 36.98
CA LEU A 90 25.22 20.15 36.63
C LEU A 90 25.27 20.65 35.18
N LEU A 91 26.42 21.14 34.74
CA LEU A 91 26.64 21.57 33.36
C LEU A 91 26.60 20.38 32.38
N ALA A 92 27.20 19.25 32.75
CA ALA A 92 27.13 18.02 31.94
C ALA A 92 25.69 17.50 31.81
N MET A 93 24.88 17.60 32.86
CA MET A 93 23.47 17.24 32.84
C MET A 93 22.66 18.12 31.89
N GLU A 94 22.95 19.42 31.83
CA GLU A 94 22.29 20.35 30.89
C GLU A 94 22.43 19.90 29.43
N GLU A 95 23.66 19.64 28.98
CA GLU A 95 23.92 19.17 27.61
C GLU A 95 23.22 17.84 27.34
N SER A 96 23.28 16.91 28.31
CA SER A 96 22.63 15.60 28.18
C SER A 96 21.10 15.69 28.05
N LEU A 97 20.46 16.65 28.72
CA LEU A 97 19.01 16.84 28.71
C LEU A 97 18.52 17.35 27.35
N LYS A 98 19.30 18.21 26.69
CA LYS A 98 19.03 18.65 25.32
C LYS A 98 19.01 17.46 24.36
N GLU A 99 20.08 16.65 24.40
CA GLU A 99 20.18 15.47 23.55
C GLU A 99 19.12 14.42 23.87
N LEU A 100 18.71 14.28 25.14
CA LEU A 100 17.65 13.37 25.54
C LEU A 100 16.30 13.78 24.95
N ALA A 101 16.00 15.08 24.98
CA ALA A 101 14.78 15.67 24.43
C ALA A 101 14.70 15.47 22.91
N ASP A 102 15.77 15.78 22.17
CA ASP A 102 15.86 15.54 20.73
C ASP A 102 15.70 14.05 20.37
N ARG A 103 16.36 13.16 21.12
CA ARG A 103 16.23 11.71 20.92
C ARG A 103 14.80 11.22 21.20
N ALA A 104 14.14 11.76 22.23
CA ALA A 104 12.76 11.41 22.55
C ALA A 104 11.79 11.87 21.44
N ALA A 105 11.95 13.10 20.95
CA ALA A 105 11.15 13.63 19.84
C ALA A 105 11.31 12.77 18.58
N LYS A 106 12.55 12.44 18.21
CA LYS A 106 12.85 11.55 17.08
C LYS A 106 12.22 10.16 17.26
N ALA A 107 12.34 9.56 18.45
CA ALA A 107 11.77 8.25 18.73
C ALA A 107 10.23 8.23 18.58
N VAL A 108 9.55 9.30 18.99
CA VAL A 108 8.10 9.45 18.80
C VAL A 108 7.74 9.57 17.32
N GLU A 109 8.50 10.37 16.56
CA GLU A 109 8.30 10.49 15.12
C GLU A 109 8.51 9.15 14.40
N ASP A 110 9.61 8.45 14.69
CA ASP A 110 9.93 7.15 14.11
C ASP A 110 8.86 6.10 14.45
N LYS A 111 8.34 6.10 15.68
CA LYS A 111 7.22 5.23 16.08
C LYS A 111 5.95 5.54 15.29
N SER A 112 5.66 6.83 15.05
CA SER A 112 4.53 7.27 14.22
C SER A 112 4.69 6.81 12.76
N ARG A 113 5.88 7.03 12.17
CA ARG A 113 6.24 6.57 10.82
C ARG A 113 6.10 5.05 10.69
N LEU A 114 6.61 4.29 11.64
CA LEU A 114 6.49 2.83 11.68
C LEU A 114 5.04 2.37 11.74
N THR A 115 4.22 3.02 12.56
CA THR A 115 2.79 2.69 12.69
C THR A 115 2.04 2.93 11.37
N LYS A 116 2.30 4.06 10.69
CA LYS A 116 1.76 4.33 9.35
C LYS A 116 2.18 3.27 8.33
N LYS A 117 3.47 2.89 8.31
CA LYS A 117 4.00 1.84 7.42
C LYS A 117 3.37 0.48 7.70
N LYS A 118 3.18 0.10 8.98
CA LYS A 118 2.48 -1.13 9.38
C LYS A 118 1.02 -1.14 8.90
N SER A 119 0.31 -0.02 9.08
CA SER A 119 -1.06 0.12 8.59
C SER A 119 -1.15 -0.02 7.06
N MET A 120 -0.21 0.60 6.33
CA MET A 120 -0.14 0.48 4.87
C MET A 120 0.17 -0.96 4.43
N LYS A 121 1.15 -1.61 5.07
CA LYS A 121 1.47 -3.03 4.84
C LYS A 121 0.22 -3.90 4.98
N LEU A 122 -0.51 -3.74 6.09
CA LEU A 122 -1.74 -4.50 6.35
C LEU A 122 -2.82 -4.26 5.27
N LYS A 123 -2.99 -3.01 4.82
CA LYS A 123 -3.95 -2.67 3.75
C LYS A 123 -3.55 -3.31 2.42
N ILE A 124 -2.26 -3.33 2.08
CA ILE A 124 -1.74 -3.95 0.87
C ILE A 124 -1.89 -5.47 0.93
N THR A 125 -1.54 -6.11 2.05
CA THR A 125 -1.71 -7.56 2.26
C THR A 125 -3.15 -7.98 2.05
N ARG A 126 -4.12 -7.31 2.69
CA ARG A 126 -5.56 -7.61 2.52
C ARG A 126 -6.02 -7.50 1.07
N LYS A 127 -5.55 -6.48 0.34
CA LYS A 127 -5.87 -6.32 -1.09
C LYS A 127 -5.28 -7.46 -1.92
N LEU A 128 -4.05 -7.87 -1.61
CA LEU A 128 -3.39 -8.97 -2.31
C LEU A 128 -4.13 -10.29 -2.08
N ASP A 129 -4.52 -10.58 -0.83
CA ASP A 129 -5.29 -11.78 -0.48
C ASP A 129 -6.64 -11.81 -1.20
N SER A 130 -7.36 -10.68 -1.22
CA SER A 130 -8.62 -10.57 -1.96
C SER A 130 -8.44 -10.76 -3.47
N ASN A 131 -7.37 -10.22 -4.06
CA ASN A 131 -7.08 -10.41 -5.47
C ASN A 131 -6.73 -11.87 -5.79
N LEU A 132 -6.03 -12.57 -4.89
CA LEU A 132 -5.70 -13.98 -5.07
C LEU A 132 -6.95 -14.86 -5.08
N ILE A 133 -7.92 -14.57 -4.21
CA ILE A 133 -9.22 -15.27 -4.20
C ILE A 133 -9.93 -15.05 -5.54
N ARG A 134 -10.07 -13.79 -5.97
CA ARG A 134 -10.73 -13.45 -7.25
C ARG A 134 -10.02 -14.08 -8.46
N TYR A 135 -8.69 -14.13 -8.44
CA TYR A 135 -7.93 -14.79 -9.50
C TYR A 135 -8.31 -16.26 -9.63
N LYS A 136 -8.42 -16.99 -8.52
CA LYS A 136 -8.81 -18.41 -8.52
C LYS A 136 -10.25 -18.61 -9.01
N GLU A 137 -11.16 -17.71 -8.64
CA GLU A 137 -12.55 -17.72 -9.14
C GLU A 137 -12.56 -17.58 -10.67
N VAL A 138 -11.90 -16.54 -11.21
CA VAL A 138 -11.81 -16.31 -12.66
C VAL A 138 -11.13 -17.48 -13.37
N GLU A 139 -10.08 -18.06 -12.79
CA GLU A 139 -9.41 -19.24 -13.35
C GLU A 139 -10.37 -20.44 -13.46
N SER A 140 -11.23 -20.64 -12.46
CA SER A 140 -12.23 -21.71 -12.47
C SER A 140 -13.34 -21.48 -13.50
N GLU A 141 -13.81 -20.23 -13.64
CA GLU A 141 -14.78 -19.83 -14.67
C GLU A 141 -14.20 -20.04 -16.07
N MET A 142 -12.94 -19.68 -16.28
CA MET A 142 -12.24 -19.86 -17.55
C MET A 142 -12.15 -21.34 -17.94
N LYS A 143 -11.80 -22.23 -17.00
CA LYS A 143 -11.79 -23.68 -17.24
C LYS A 143 -13.17 -24.21 -17.65
N HIS A 144 -14.24 -23.70 -17.04
CA HIS A 144 -15.61 -24.08 -17.40
C HIS A 144 -15.99 -23.61 -18.81
N VAL A 145 -15.60 -22.38 -19.18
CA VAL A 145 -15.82 -21.85 -20.54
C VAL A 145 -15.04 -22.65 -21.59
N GLU A 146 -13.79 -23.00 -21.32
CA GLU A 146 -12.98 -23.85 -22.21
C GLU A 146 -13.63 -25.22 -22.46
N GLN A 147 -14.16 -25.85 -21.40
CA GLN A 147 -14.90 -27.11 -21.52
C GLN A 147 -16.15 -26.97 -22.39
N LYS A 148 -16.96 -25.92 -22.16
CA LYS A 148 -18.14 -25.64 -23.00
C LYS A 148 -17.78 -25.40 -24.46
N LEU A 149 -16.69 -24.69 -24.71
CA LEU A 149 -16.22 -24.40 -26.06
C LEU A 149 -15.80 -25.70 -26.76
N ALA A 150 -15.11 -26.61 -26.06
CA ALA A 150 -14.76 -27.93 -26.59
C ALA A 150 -16.00 -28.75 -26.97
N THR A 151 -17.05 -28.75 -26.14
CA THR A 151 -18.32 -29.41 -26.44
C THR A 151 -18.98 -28.83 -27.68
N LEU A 152 -19.12 -27.50 -27.76
CA LEU A 152 -19.71 -26.81 -28.92
C LEU A 152 -18.93 -27.09 -30.21
N LEU A 153 -17.60 -27.19 -30.15
CA LEU A 153 -16.78 -27.57 -31.30
C LEU A 153 -17.03 -29.00 -31.77
N ALA A 154 -17.25 -29.94 -30.84
CA ALA A 154 -17.60 -31.31 -31.17
C ALA A 154 -19.00 -31.40 -31.81
N GLU A 155 -19.99 -30.71 -31.23
CA GLU A 155 -21.34 -30.63 -31.77
C GLU A 155 -21.36 -30.03 -33.18
N ARG A 156 -20.64 -28.91 -33.40
CA ARG A 156 -20.50 -28.29 -34.72
C ARG A 156 -19.92 -29.26 -35.76
N LYS A 157 -18.92 -30.05 -35.38
CA LYS A 157 -18.35 -31.08 -36.28
C LYS A 157 -19.36 -32.16 -36.61
N GLY A 158 -20.12 -32.62 -35.62
CA GLY A 158 -21.21 -33.59 -35.82
C GLY A 158 -22.26 -33.07 -36.80
N ILE A 159 -22.79 -31.87 -36.57
CA ILE A 159 -23.77 -31.22 -37.46
C ILE A 159 -23.22 -31.09 -38.88
N PHE A 160 -21.96 -30.71 -39.04
CA PHE A 160 -21.35 -30.57 -40.36
C PHE A 160 -21.25 -31.91 -41.12
N ILE A 161 -20.94 -33.00 -40.42
CA ILE A 161 -20.91 -34.34 -41.01
C ILE A 161 -22.32 -34.75 -41.44
N SER A 162 -23.31 -34.67 -40.55
CA SER A 162 -24.70 -35.00 -40.87
C SER A 162 -25.27 -34.14 -42.00
N SER A 163 -24.91 -32.85 -42.06
CA SER A 163 -25.31 -31.98 -43.16
C SER A 163 -24.74 -32.42 -44.51
N LYS A 164 -23.53 -33.01 -44.54
CA LYS A 164 -22.98 -33.57 -45.79
C LYS A 164 -23.70 -34.84 -46.19
N GLU A 165 -24.02 -35.71 -45.24
CA GLU A 165 -24.75 -36.96 -45.48
C GLU A 165 -26.13 -36.66 -46.07
N ILE A 166 -26.90 -35.77 -45.43
CA ILE A 166 -28.21 -35.34 -45.93
C ILE A 166 -28.11 -34.72 -47.32
N LYS A 167 -27.05 -33.95 -47.59
CA LYS A 167 -26.84 -33.37 -48.92
C LYS A 167 -26.67 -34.45 -50.00
N VAL A 168 -25.92 -35.51 -49.71
CA VAL A 168 -25.73 -36.63 -50.63
C VAL A 168 -27.04 -37.40 -50.84
N GLU A 169 -27.82 -37.63 -49.79
CA GLU A 169 -29.15 -38.26 -49.90
C GLU A 169 -30.10 -37.43 -50.77
N LEU A 170 -30.07 -36.10 -50.61
CA LEU A 170 -30.88 -35.18 -51.42
C LEU A 170 -30.48 -35.23 -52.89
N GLU A 171 -29.18 -35.20 -53.20
CA GLU A 171 -28.68 -35.34 -54.57
C GLU A 171 -29.07 -36.69 -55.19
N ALA A 172 -29.05 -37.78 -54.43
CA ALA A 172 -29.51 -39.09 -54.91
C ALA A 172 -31.02 -39.08 -55.24
N LEU A 173 -31.84 -38.53 -54.36
CA LEU A 173 -33.29 -38.43 -54.56
C LEU A 173 -33.64 -37.53 -55.75
N GLU A 174 -32.92 -36.43 -55.95
CA GLU A 174 -33.09 -35.54 -57.10
C GLU A 174 -32.80 -36.27 -58.42
N ASN A 175 -31.78 -37.14 -58.47
CA ASN A 175 -31.49 -37.92 -59.67
C ASN A 175 -32.57 -38.97 -59.99
N GLU A 176 -33.23 -39.53 -58.98
CA GLU A 176 -34.34 -40.48 -59.17
C GLU A 176 -35.68 -39.79 -59.45
N TRP A 177 -35.79 -38.49 -59.16
CA TRP A 177 -37.06 -37.75 -59.20
C TRP A 177 -37.71 -37.74 -60.59
N ASP A 178 -36.91 -37.50 -61.63
CA ASP A 178 -37.40 -37.47 -63.01
C ASP A 178 -37.99 -38.82 -63.44
N GLU A 179 -37.42 -39.94 -62.96
CA GLU A 179 -37.93 -41.28 -63.22
C GLU A 179 -39.26 -41.53 -62.50
N TYR A 180 -39.35 -41.17 -61.21
CA TYR A 180 -40.61 -41.25 -60.47
C TYR A 180 -41.71 -40.40 -61.11
N GLU A 181 -41.39 -39.18 -61.55
CA GLU A 181 -42.35 -38.28 -62.21
C GLU A 181 -42.81 -38.84 -63.56
N ALA A 182 -41.90 -39.41 -64.36
CA ALA A 182 -42.24 -40.06 -65.62
C ALA A 182 -43.14 -41.29 -65.40
N ASN A 183 -42.80 -42.14 -64.44
CA ASN A 183 -43.57 -43.33 -64.09
C ASN A 183 -44.97 -42.97 -63.59
N ALA A 184 -45.12 -41.92 -62.78
CA ALA A 184 -46.42 -41.45 -62.33
C ALA A 184 -47.30 -40.97 -63.50
N LYS A 185 -46.74 -40.17 -64.41
CA LYS A 185 -47.47 -39.69 -65.61
C LYS A 185 -47.93 -40.84 -66.50
N ALA A 186 -47.06 -41.84 -66.70
CA ALA A 186 -47.41 -43.03 -67.47
C ALA A 186 -48.53 -43.85 -66.81
N ALA A 187 -48.48 -44.00 -65.47
CA ALA A 187 -49.53 -44.68 -64.72
C ALA A 187 -50.89 -43.95 -64.80
N GLU A 188 -50.91 -42.62 -64.73
CA GLU A 188 -52.13 -41.81 -64.90
C GLU A 188 -52.72 -41.93 -66.31
N GLU A 189 -51.88 -42.04 -67.34
CA GLU A 189 -52.35 -42.26 -68.71
C GLU A 189 -52.95 -43.65 -68.89
N GLU A 190 -52.30 -44.67 -68.34
CA GLU A 190 -52.81 -46.04 -68.33
C GLU A 190 -54.14 -46.14 -67.57
N GLU A 191 -54.26 -45.50 -66.40
CA GLU A 191 -55.51 -45.45 -65.63
C GLU A 191 -56.65 -44.86 -66.47
N ARG A 192 -56.41 -43.73 -67.15
CA ARG A 192 -57.39 -43.11 -68.07
C ARG A 192 -57.80 -44.03 -69.22
N SER A 193 -56.84 -44.80 -69.76
CA SER A 193 -57.11 -45.77 -70.82
C SER A 193 -58.01 -46.91 -70.32
N VAL A 194 -57.67 -47.49 -69.17
CA VAL A 194 -58.43 -48.57 -68.52
C VAL A 194 -59.85 -48.11 -68.18
N GLU A 195 -60.02 -46.90 -67.64
CA GLU A 195 -61.35 -46.33 -67.37
C GLU A 195 -62.21 -46.23 -68.63
N ALA A 196 -61.61 -45.79 -69.75
CA ALA A 196 -62.31 -45.68 -71.03
C ALA A 196 -62.70 -47.05 -71.59
N GLU A 197 -61.83 -48.05 -71.52
CA GLU A 197 -62.14 -49.42 -71.93
C GLU A 197 -63.23 -50.05 -71.06
N TRP A 198 -63.16 -49.84 -69.75
CA TRP A 198 -64.19 -50.27 -68.81
C TRP A 198 -65.55 -49.63 -69.11
N GLY A 199 -65.55 -48.34 -69.45
CA GLY A 199 -66.74 -47.62 -69.94
C GLY A 199 -67.35 -48.27 -71.17
N LYS A 200 -66.53 -48.54 -72.21
CA LYS A 200 -66.99 -49.24 -73.44
C LYS A 200 -67.58 -50.61 -73.13
N MET A 201 -66.97 -51.37 -72.21
CA MET A 201 -67.48 -52.69 -71.83
C MET A 201 -68.83 -52.60 -71.11
N LYS A 202 -69.01 -51.61 -70.22
CA LYS A 202 -70.31 -51.33 -69.59
C LYS A 202 -71.39 -50.96 -70.61
N ASP A 203 -71.06 -50.13 -71.59
CA ASP A 203 -71.99 -49.71 -72.64
C ASP A 203 -72.40 -50.91 -73.51
N PHE A 204 -71.44 -51.76 -73.89
CA PHE A 204 -71.69 -52.98 -74.64
C PHE A 204 -72.63 -53.95 -73.91
N ILE A 205 -72.37 -54.23 -72.62
CA ILE A 205 -73.23 -55.08 -71.79
C ILE A 205 -74.64 -54.50 -71.68
N SER A 206 -74.76 -53.18 -71.51
CA SER A 206 -76.05 -52.49 -71.45
C SER A 206 -76.85 -52.63 -72.76
N SER A 207 -76.18 -52.56 -73.91
CA SER A 207 -76.79 -52.74 -75.23
C SER A 207 -77.33 -54.17 -75.47
N ILE A 208 -76.70 -55.19 -74.89
CA ILE A 208 -77.20 -56.57 -74.92
C ILE A 208 -78.45 -56.69 -74.05
N LYS A 209 -78.41 -56.18 -72.81
CA LYS A 209 -79.55 -56.27 -71.89
C LYS A 209 -80.81 -55.58 -72.42
N GLY A 210 -80.69 -54.46 -73.12
CA GLY A 210 -81.84 -53.77 -73.72
C GLY A 210 -82.46 -54.46 -74.94
N ARG A 211 -81.83 -55.53 -75.45
CA ARG A 211 -82.30 -56.33 -76.59
C ARG A 211 -82.86 -57.70 -76.21
N MET A 212 -82.76 -58.09 -74.94
CA MET A 212 -83.47 -59.23 -74.36
C MET A 212 -84.79 -58.76 -73.76
#